data_AF-A0A6A5HJM4-F1
#
_entry.id   AF-A0A6A5HJM4-F1
#
_cell.length_a   1.000
_cell.length_b   1.000
_cell.length_c   1.000
_cell.angle_alpha   90.00
_cell.angle_beta   90.00
_cell.angle_gamma   90.00
#
_symmetry.space_group_name_H-M   'P 1'
#
loop_
_entity.id
_entity.type
_entity.pdbx_description
1 polymer ?
#
loop_
_entity_poly.entity_id
_entity_poly.type
_entity_poly.pdbx_seq_one_letter_code
_entity_poly.pdbx_strand_id
1 'polypeptide(L)'
;MAGQQTLCVCKCIRHLLMADIDRNFTDSGAYRALTEEEVLEEKNRTAYEIVSLFVMAASANNTGYETAVTRLEQRMEADFVAEICGDSKQMNYYQYWKYLAHNAALYSPGAQFKENYAILKTDRFELKFSFNIYRRDTMGVDSKLEFDITMKTTHRNGNVFGLYRIVQGGDCPDIGKVSHSNRDSFDLIIDDVAGINGHNRTKKFLDLFTPQPWQLEHNHPNDLPTTWLYKFDLKETKTFVCQEDVKDMVEYTISQFASWYFHFGTMWHPDAKMDLKEAFQLQVTQFQEDNIVARTTMKLQMGVTPDAPIRDWNFKFQAKNKGGGENWVIDRVEVLCSPEVKYKQESLAAIRDIVARKFVDYVEEQNVTQWYSTIDFVKEFSQNGKVEYDYCDGGTITKTSGFQRFFAFIKPEFSAQLQLFTHDMGQAHSTRFTKYWIDKEIEPTEKAPDTHDFHFKTMSTAATENPEFEYEHEWTVNFKWDQMDQFYHIDKLTMGCEKEYKDGEATAANYMIFNFGG
;
A
#
# COMPACT_ATOMS: atom_id res chain seq x y z
N MET A 1 -23.06 54.46 27.29
CA MET A 1 -22.01 54.69 26.27
C MET A 1 -20.81 53.86 26.67
N ALA A 2 -20.24 53.18 25.66
CA ALA A 2 -18.97 52.45 25.58
C ALA A 2 -17.97 52.67 26.74
N GLY A 3 -17.20 51.68 27.17
CA GLY A 3 -16.86 50.38 26.62
C GLY A 3 -15.61 49.87 27.38
N GLN A 4 -15.32 48.58 27.35
CA GLN A 4 -14.10 48.06 27.96
C GLN A 4 -13.47 46.97 27.11
N GLN A 5 -12.53 47.44 26.30
CA GLN A 5 -11.20 46.89 26.02
C GLN A 5 -11.05 45.38 25.81
N THR A 6 -11.06 45.02 24.53
CA THR A 6 -10.22 44.00 23.91
C THR A 6 -8.76 44.18 24.33
N LEU A 7 -8.19 43.21 25.05
CA LEU A 7 -6.74 43.14 25.29
C LEU A 7 -6.13 42.11 24.33
N CYS A 8 -5.49 42.63 23.29
CA CYS A 8 -4.58 41.91 22.41
C CYS A 8 -3.31 41.55 23.20
N VAL A 9 -2.96 40.26 23.31
CA VAL A 9 -1.64 39.81 23.78
C VAL A 9 -0.93 39.09 22.65
N CYS A 10 -0.50 39.86 21.65
CA CYS A 10 0.51 39.46 20.67
C CYS A 10 1.89 39.88 21.19
N LYS A 11 2.58 39.00 21.92
CA LYS A 11 4.05 38.91 22.11
C LYS A 11 4.35 38.12 23.38
N CYS A 12 4.57 36.81 23.27
CA CYS A 12 5.47 36.05 24.17
C CYS A 12 5.67 34.58 23.72
N ILE A 13 5.96 34.33 22.44
CA ILE A 13 6.30 32.97 21.94
C ILE A 13 7.80 32.62 22.16
N ARG A 14 8.56 33.37 22.98
CA ARG A 14 10.01 33.14 23.16
C ARG A 14 10.51 32.88 24.58
N HIS A 15 9.65 32.86 25.60
CA HIS A 15 10.12 32.80 27.00
C HIS A 15 9.34 31.88 27.96
N LEU A 16 8.62 30.87 27.46
CA LEU A 16 8.02 29.82 28.31
C LEU A 16 8.56 28.41 27.99
N LEU A 17 9.79 28.33 27.51
CA LEU A 17 10.59 27.11 27.60
C LEU A 17 11.36 27.16 28.93
N MET A 18 11.19 26.11 29.73
CA MET A 18 11.89 25.80 30.99
C MET A 18 11.40 26.51 32.27
N ALA A 19 10.31 25.97 32.81
CA ALA A 19 10.21 25.75 34.25
C ALA A 19 9.83 24.26 34.46
N ASP A 20 10.81 23.37 34.25
CA ASP A 20 10.71 21.98 34.68
C ASP A 20 10.72 21.95 36.21
N ILE A 21 9.55 21.88 36.82
CA ILE A 21 9.41 21.27 38.13
C ILE A 21 9.13 19.80 37.86
N ASP A 22 10.20 19.01 37.81
CA ASP A 22 10.17 17.55 37.78
C ASP A 22 9.54 17.02 39.08
N ARG A 23 8.20 16.98 39.14
CA ARG A 23 7.49 16.08 40.05
C ARG A 23 7.54 14.68 39.46
N ASN A 24 8.62 13.95 39.76
CA ASN A 24 8.75 12.53 39.44
C ASN A 24 7.78 11.72 40.31
N PHE A 25 6.58 11.46 39.79
CA PHE A 25 5.64 10.50 40.39
C PHE A 25 6.01 9.08 39.96
N THR A 26 7.13 8.58 40.47
CA THR A 26 7.54 7.16 40.33
C THR A 26 6.75 6.23 41.26
N ASP A 27 5.92 6.79 42.16
CA ASP A 27 5.10 6.06 43.11
C ASP A 27 3.60 6.40 42.96
N SER A 28 2.79 5.37 42.71
CA SER A 28 1.32 5.47 42.68
C SER A 28 0.72 5.98 44.00
N GLY A 29 1.42 5.80 45.13
CA GLY A 29 1.00 6.28 46.45
C GLY A 29 1.02 7.82 46.56
N ALA A 30 2.04 8.46 45.98
CA ALA A 30 2.17 9.92 45.99
C ALA A 30 1.06 10.60 45.17
N TYR A 31 0.70 10.04 44.01
CA TYR A 31 -0.40 10.57 43.19
C TYR A 31 -1.77 10.39 43.85
N ARG A 32 -1.99 9.25 44.54
CA ARG A 32 -3.22 9.00 45.31
C ARG A 32 -3.42 9.98 46.46
N ALA A 33 -2.34 10.51 47.03
CA ALA A 33 -2.37 11.43 48.15
C ALA A 33 -2.66 12.89 47.75
N LEU A 34 -2.59 13.23 46.47
CA LEU A 34 -2.86 14.59 45.98
C LEU A 34 -4.29 15.04 46.29
N THR A 35 -4.48 16.33 46.50
CA THR A 35 -5.81 16.94 46.52
C THR A 35 -6.45 16.92 45.13
N GLU A 36 -7.77 17.12 45.04
CA GLU A 36 -8.47 17.20 43.74
C GLU A 36 -7.98 18.38 42.89
N GLU A 37 -7.55 19.48 43.52
CA GLU A 37 -6.99 20.64 42.83
C GLU A 37 -5.62 20.31 42.20
N GLU A 38 -4.74 19.63 42.94
CA GLU A 38 -3.44 19.17 42.43
C GLU A 38 -3.60 18.12 41.32
N VAL A 39 -4.60 17.23 41.42
CA VAL A 39 -4.94 16.29 40.34
C VAL A 39 -5.37 17.04 39.08
N LEU A 40 -6.17 18.09 39.21
CA LEU A 40 -6.61 18.90 38.09
C LEU A 40 -5.44 19.66 37.45
N GLU A 41 -4.51 20.19 38.24
CA GLU A 41 -3.28 20.82 37.74
C GLU A 41 -2.42 19.83 36.95
N GLU A 42 -2.22 18.62 37.47
CA GLU A 42 -1.45 17.56 36.80
C GLU A 42 -2.11 17.12 35.49
N LYS A 43 -3.44 17.00 35.48
CA LYS A 43 -4.23 16.70 34.27
C LYS A 43 -4.11 17.80 33.22
N ASN A 44 -4.18 19.06 33.62
CA ASN A 44 -4.00 20.21 32.72
C ASN A 44 -2.58 20.23 32.13
N ARG A 45 -1.56 20.05 32.97
CA ARG A 45 -0.17 19.98 32.54
C ARG A 45 0.05 18.86 31.51
N THR A 46 -0.44 17.66 31.81
CA THR A 46 -0.33 16.50 30.94
C THR A 46 -1.04 16.73 29.60
N ALA A 47 -2.28 17.24 29.63
CA ALA A 47 -3.05 17.53 28.42
C ALA A 47 -2.33 18.55 27.54
N TYR A 48 -1.83 19.66 28.12
CA TYR A 48 -1.06 20.68 27.39
C TYR A 48 0.19 20.10 26.73
N GLU A 49 0.91 19.24 27.44
CA GLU A 49 2.10 18.59 26.89
C GLU A 49 1.75 17.69 25.70
N ILE A 50 0.73 16.83 25.84
CA ILE A 50 0.29 15.96 24.74
C ILE A 50 -0.16 16.77 23.52
N VAL A 51 -0.96 17.82 23.71
CA VAL A 51 -1.38 18.72 22.62
C VAL A 51 -0.16 19.31 21.92
N SER A 52 0.81 19.79 22.68
CA SER A 52 2.05 20.37 22.14
C SER A 52 2.84 19.36 21.31
N LEU A 53 2.92 18.10 21.77
CA LEU A 53 3.57 17.03 21.04
C LEU A 53 2.84 16.71 19.72
N PHE A 54 1.52 16.63 19.72
CA PHE A 54 0.76 16.42 18.47
C PHE A 54 0.94 17.57 17.47
N VAL A 55 0.98 18.82 17.94
CA VAL A 55 1.23 19.98 17.07
C VAL A 55 2.64 19.90 16.45
N MET A 56 3.65 19.53 17.24
CA MET A 56 5.01 19.35 16.75
C MET A 56 5.13 18.15 15.79
N ALA A 57 4.39 17.06 16.05
CA ALA A 57 4.35 15.87 15.20
C ALA A 57 3.50 16.05 13.92
N ALA A 58 2.73 17.13 13.80
CA ALA A 58 1.80 17.33 12.69
C ALA A 58 2.46 17.49 11.31
N SER A 59 3.77 17.74 11.25
CA SER A 59 4.56 17.79 10.02
C SER A 59 5.98 17.28 10.29
N ALA A 60 6.49 16.43 9.38
CA ALA A 60 7.86 15.92 9.44
C ALA A 60 8.92 17.03 9.34
N ASN A 61 8.55 18.20 8.83
CA ASN A 61 9.42 19.38 8.66
C ASN A 61 9.42 20.32 9.88
N ASN A 62 8.67 20.01 10.94
CA ASN A 62 8.71 20.80 12.18
C ASN A 62 10.03 20.56 12.93
N THR A 63 10.65 21.63 13.47
CA THR A 63 11.92 21.54 14.21
C THR A 63 11.88 20.59 15.42
N GLY A 64 10.70 20.38 16.01
CA GLY A 64 10.50 19.49 17.16
C GLY A 64 9.96 18.10 16.81
N TYR A 65 9.84 17.74 15.53
CA TYR A 65 9.16 16.52 15.08
C TYR A 65 9.72 15.26 15.73
N GLU A 66 11.02 15.00 15.61
CA GLU A 66 11.64 13.75 16.10
C GLU A 66 11.46 13.56 17.61
N THR A 67 11.67 14.64 18.38
CA THR A 67 11.44 14.65 19.82
C THR A 67 9.98 14.39 20.15
N ALA A 68 9.06 15.01 19.41
CA ALA A 68 7.63 14.92 19.68
C ALA A 68 7.10 13.51 19.43
N VAL A 69 7.45 12.95 18.28
CA VAL A 69 7.11 11.59 17.85
C VAL A 69 7.67 10.60 18.87
N THR A 70 8.97 10.65 19.19
CA THR A 70 9.57 9.75 20.21
C THR A 70 8.86 9.82 21.57
N ARG A 71 8.48 11.02 22.03
CA ARG A 71 7.78 11.19 23.32
C ARG A 71 6.34 10.67 23.28
N LEU A 72 5.64 10.81 22.15
CA LEU A 72 4.31 10.23 21.96
C LEU A 72 4.40 8.70 22.01
N GLU A 73 5.40 8.13 21.33
CA GLU A 73 5.68 6.69 21.33
C GLU A 73 5.82 6.14 22.75
N GLN A 74 6.71 6.76 23.54
CA GLN A 74 7.00 6.35 24.91
C GLN A 74 5.81 6.46 25.88
N ARG A 75 4.74 7.15 25.47
CA ARG A 75 3.52 7.32 26.25
C ARG A 75 2.40 6.37 25.85
N MET A 76 2.47 5.74 24.69
CA MET A 76 1.43 4.78 24.29
C MET A 76 1.58 3.49 25.08
N GLU A 77 0.49 3.03 25.67
CA GLU A 77 0.47 1.80 26.46
C GLU A 77 0.36 0.56 25.57
N ALA A 78 0.66 -0.61 26.14
CA ALA A 78 0.69 -1.87 25.39
C ALA A 78 -0.69 -2.27 24.82
N ASP A 79 -1.78 -1.87 25.48
CA ASP A 79 -3.16 -2.07 25.03
C ASP A 79 -3.76 -0.80 24.38
N PHE A 80 -2.91 0.05 23.81
CA PHE A 80 -3.32 1.23 23.06
C PHE A 80 -4.19 0.90 21.85
N VAL A 81 -5.24 1.71 21.65
CA VAL A 81 -6.15 1.61 20.52
C VAL A 81 -6.38 2.99 19.89
N ALA A 82 -6.29 3.09 18.57
CA ALA A 82 -6.68 4.27 17.82
C ALA A 82 -7.82 4.00 16.84
N GLU A 83 -8.76 4.93 16.76
CA GLU A 83 -9.82 4.97 15.75
C GLU A 83 -9.60 6.21 14.89
N ILE A 84 -9.35 6.01 13.59
CA ILE A 84 -9.00 7.09 12.68
C ILE A 84 -10.12 7.30 11.69
N CYS A 85 -10.68 8.51 11.68
CA CYS A 85 -11.58 9.00 10.65
C CYS A 85 -12.79 8.10 10.42
N GLY A 86 -13.45 7.66 11.51
CA GLY A 86 -14.64 6.82 11.43
C GLY A 86 -14.43 5.47 10.71
N ASP A 87 -13.19 5.03 10.56
CA ASP A 87 -12.88 3.69 10.11
C ASP A 87 -13.37 2.68 11.16
N SER A 88 -14.05 1.63 10.68
CA SER A 88 -14.49 0.51 11.52
C SER A 88 -13.31 -0.29 12.10
N LYS A 89 -12.13 -0.20 11.48
CA LYS A 89 -10.94 -0.91 11.93
C LYS A 89 -10.14 -0.06 12.92
N GLN A 90 -9.93 -0.64 14.09
CA GLN A 90 -9.08 -0.06 15.14
C GLN A 90 -7.60 -0.36 14.85
N MET A 91 -6.74 0.64 15.05
CA MET A 91 -5.30 0.49 14.96
C MET A 91 -4.71 0.20 16.34
N ASN A 92 -3.84 -0.80 16.42
CA ASN A 92 -2.99 -0.98 17.61
C ASN A 92 -1.84 0.05 17.62
N TYR A 93 -1.05 0.01 18.69
CA TYR A 93 0.15 0.86 18.86
C TYR A 93 1.04 0.92 17.61
N TYR A 94 1.46 -0.23 17.08
CA TYR A 94 2.40 -0.29 15.95
C TYR A 94 1.80 0.31 14.67
N GLN A 95 0.52 0.03 14.41
CA GLN A 95 -0.18 0.54 13.24
C GLN A 95 -0.39 2.06 13.30
N TYR A 96 -0.81 2.57 14.47
CA TYR A 96 -1.02 4.00 14.65
C TYR A 96 0.29 4.79 14.60
N TRP A 97 1.37 4.23 15.16
CA TRP A 97 2.70 4.83 15.08
C TRP A 97 3.18 4.95 13.63
N LYS A 98 3.09 3.86 12.85
CA LYS A 98 3.41 3.86 11.42
C LYS A 98 2.56 4.90 10.68
N TYR A 99 1.26 4.96 10.98
CA TYR A 99 0.35 5.97 10.43
C TYR A 99 0.81 7.40 10.76
N LEU A 100 1.11 7.71 12.03
CA LEU A 100 1.50 9.05 12.46
C LEU A 100 2.77 9.52 11.75
N ALA A 101 3.78 8.65 11.66
CA ALA A 101 5.05 8.97 11.04
C ALA A 101 4.91 9.29 9.53
N HIS A 102 4.17 8.46 8.79
CA HIS A 102 3.95 8.70 7.36
C HIS A 102 2.99 9.87 7.11
N ASN A 103 1.95 10.01 7.92
CA ASN A 103 1.00 11.10 7.75
C ASN A 103 1.67 12.46 7.90
N ALA A 104 2.66 12.60 8.80
CA ALA A 104 3.41 13.83 8.98
C ALA A 104 4.21 14.28 7.74
N ALA A 105 4.62 13.35 6.86
CA ALA A 105 5.32 13.69 5.62
C ALA A 105 4.42 14.40 4.60
N LEU A 106 3.09 14.31 4.76
CA LEU A 106 2.11 14.89 3.84
C LEU A 106 1.78 16.37 4.13
N TYR A 107 2.34 16.96 5.19
CA TYR A 107 1.94 18.29 5.66
C TYR A 107 3.09 19.29 5.73
N SER A 108 2.76 20.54 5.39
CA SER A 108 3.66 21.69 5.52
C SER A 108 3.88 22.04 7.01
N PRO A 109 5.06 22.60 7.37
CA PRO A 109 5.32 23.02 8.75
C PRO A 109 4.40 24.19 9.14
N GLY A 110 4.25 24.41 10.45
CA GLY A 110 3.46 25.53 10.98
C GLY A 110 1.98 25.22 11.19
N ALA A 111 1.64 23.96 11.48
CA ALA A 111 0.32 23.59 11.96
C ALA A 111 -0.10 24.50 13.12
N GLN A 112 -1.33 25.00 13.07
CA GLN A 112 -1.87 25.90 14.07
C GLN A 112 -2.79 25.16 15.02
N PHE A 113 -2.63 25.45 16.30
CA PHE A 113 -3.58 25.11 17.33
C PHE A 113 -4.37 26.37 17.71
N LYS A 114 -5.71 26.29 17.71
CA LYS A 114 -6.53 27.32 18.36
C LYS A 114 -6.75 26.85 19.81
N GLU A 115 -6.33 27.66 20.78
CA GLU A 115 -6.25 27.37 22.22
C GLU A 115 -7.58 27.01 22.93
N ASN A 116 -8.28 25.99 22.45
CA ASN A 116 -9.47 25.44 23.08
C ASN A 116 -9.34 23.91 23.10
N TYR A 117 -8.48 23.37 23.97
CA TYR A 117 -8.61 21.96 24.35
C TYR A 117 -9.53 21.86 25.56
N ALA A 118 -10.51 20.97 25.50
CA ALA A 118 -11.53 20.82 26.53
C ALA A 118 -11.22 19.57 27.36
N ILE A 119 -10.84 19.75 28.63
CA ILE A 119 -10.71 18.63 29.56
C ILE A 119 -12.09 18.23 30.04
N LEU A 120 -12.43 16.94 29.87
CA LEU A 120 -13.65 16.37 30.38
C LEU A 120 -13.50 16.03 31.87
N LYS A 121 -14.57 16.20 32.63
CA LYS A 121 -14.60 15.79 34.04
C LYS A 121 -14.62 14.27 34.13
N THR A 122 -13.51 13.69 34.55
CA THR A 122 -13.29 12.24 34.74
C THR A 122 -12.89 11.92 36.17
N ASP A 123 -12.83 10.63 36.53
CA ASP A 123 -12.25 10.20 37.80
C ASP A 123 -10.76 10.55 37.91
N ARG A 124 -10.18 10.45 39.11
CA ARG A 124 -8.77 10.79 39.38
C ARG A 124 -7.77 10.07 38.46
N PHE A 125 -8.03 8.82 38.08
CA PHE A 125 -7.07 7.95 37.40
C PHE A 125 -7.23 7.94 35.88
N GLU A 126 -8.24 8.65 35.36
CA GLU A 126 -8.51 8.82 33.95
C GLU A 126 -8.36 10.30 33.55
N LEU A 127 -7.73 10.58 32.42
CA LEU A 127 -7.68 11.90 31.80
C LEU A 127 -8.31 11.80 30.41
N LYS A 128 -9.36 12.61 30.16
CA LYS A 128 -9.96 12.75 28.84
C LYS A 128 -9.98 14.20 28.42
N PHE A 129 -9.56 14.47 27.19
CA PHE A 129 -9.61 15.80 26.62
C PHE A 129 -9.68 15.75 25.10
N SER A 130 -10.23 16.82 24.53
CA SER A 130 -10.38 16.95 23.08
C SER A 130 -9.68 18.20 22.58
N PHE A 131 -9.09 18.15 21.39
CA PHE A 131 -8.40 19.29 20.79
C PHE A 131 -8.41 19.21 19.26
N ASN A 132 -8.16 20.35 18.60
CA ASN A 132 -8.18 20.43 17.13
C ASN A 132 -6.86 20.97 16.59
N ILE A 133 -6.32 20.34 15.54
CA ILE A 133 -5.15 20.84 14.79
C ILE A 133 -5.60 21.29 13.40
N TYR A 134 -5.16 22.48 13.00
CA TYR A 134 -5.33 22.99 11.64
C TYR A 134 -3.99 22.89 10.91
N ARG A 135 -4.00 22.26 9.75
CA ARG A 135 -2.78 22.01 8.97
C ARG A 135 -3.05 22.11 7.48
N ARG A 136 -2.02 22.48 6.73
CA ARG A 136 -2.04 22.55 5.28
C ARG A 136 -1.19 21.44 4.69
N ASP A 137 -1.77 20.65 3.80
CA ASP A 137 -1.04 19.57 3.15
C ASP A 137 -0.05 20.08 2.09
N THR A 138 0.75 19.17 1.54
CA THR A 138 1.73 19.43 0.48
C THR A 138 1.11 19.81 -0.88
N MET A 139 -0.21 19.64 -1.04
CA MET A 139 -1.00 20.02 -2.22
C MET A 139 -1.72 21.37 -2.03
N GLY A 140 -1.61 21.99 -0.85
CA GLY A 140 -2.19 23.30 -0.55
C GLY A 140 -3.60 23.26 0.02
N VAL A 141 -4.11 22.10 0.43
CA VAL A 141 -5.43 21.95 1.06
C VAL A 141 -5.32 22.14 2.57
N ASP A 142 -6.17 23.02 3.11
CA ASP A 142 -6.34 23.21 4.54
C ASP A 142 -7.26 22.13 5.11
N SER A 143 -6.86 21.54 6.23
CA SER A 143 -7.61 20.50 6.92
C SER A 143 -7.64 20.75 8.43
N LYS A 144 -8.78 20.43 9.04
CA LYS A 144 -8.98 20.36 10.48
C LYS A 144 -9.01 18.91 10.91
N LEU A 145 -8.10 18.54 11.80
CA LEU A 145 -8.16 17.28 12.52
C LEU A 145 -8.71 17.51 13.92
N GLU A 146 -9.60 16.63 14.35
CA GLU A 146 -10.19 16.61 15.68
C GLU A 146 -9.65 15.39 16.42
N PHE A 147 -9.23 15.55 17.68
CA PHE A 147 -8.69 14.47 18.49
C PHE A 147 -9.45 14.39 19.80
N ASP A 148 -9.92 13.19 20.15
CA ASP A 148 -10.36 12.83 21.49
C ASP A 148 -9.35 11.87 22.10
N ILE A 149 -8.71 12.29 23.19
CA ILE A 149 -7.68 11.53 23.88
C ILE A 149 -8.24 10.96 25.17
N THR A 150 -7.97 9.68 25.40
CA THR A 150 -8.15 9.04 26.70
C THR A 150 -6.80 8.51 27.20
N MET A 151 -6.46 8.88 28.42
CA MET A 151 -5.26 8.45 29.12
C MET A 151 -5.62 7.83 30.48
N LYS A 152 -4.80 6.89 30.93
CA LYS A 152 -4.93 6.27 32.26
C LYS A 152 -3.62 6.41 33.03
N THR A 153 -3.69 6.44 34.35
CA THR A 153 -2.49 6.50 35.19
C THR A 153 -1.65 5.24 35.03
N THR A 154 -0.36 5.38 34.70
CA THR A 154 0.56 4.25 34.48
C THR A 154 1.86 4.36 35.29
N HIS A 155 2.30 5.56 35.67
CA HIS A 155 3.54 5.81 36.43
C HIS A 155 4.79 5.20 35.77
N ARG A 156 4.82 5.20 34.42
CA ARG A 156 5.93 4.67 33.62
C ARG A 156 6.78 5.78 33.04
N ASN A 157 8.09 5.59 33.00
CA ASN A 157 9.03 6.52 32.37
C ASN A 157 8.91 7.97 32.91
N GLY A 158 8.59 8.13 34.20
CA GLY A 158 8.36 9.44 34.83
C GLY A 158 7.00 10.08 34.51
N ASN A 159 6.18 9.47 33.65
CA ASN A 159 4.86 9.97 33.29
C ASN A 159 3.78 9.45 34.24
N VAL A 160 2.91 10.35 34.70
CA VAL A 160 1.73 9.97 35.50
C VAL A 160 0.72 9.22 34.65
N PHE A 161 0.42 9.72 33.45
CA PHE A 161 -0.57 9.17 32.52
C PHE A 161 0.06 8.62 31.25
N GLY A 162 -0.42 7.45 30.80
CA GLY A 162 -0.15 6.87 29.49
C GLY A 162 -1.34 6.98 28.55
N LEU A 163 -1.07 7.15 27.25
CA LEU A 163 -2.04 7.18 26.17
C LEU A 163 -2.68 5.79 26.01
N TYR A 164 -3.99 5.74 26.17
CA TYR A 164 -4.77 4.51 26.11
C TYR A 164 -5.61 4.42 24.83
N ARG A 165 -6.29 5.52 24.49
CA ARG A 165 -7.15 5.57 23.32
C ARG A 165 -7.08 6.93 22.65
N ILE A 166 -7.05 6.91 21.32
CA ILE A 166 -7.18 8.09 20.47
C ILE A 166 -8.34 7.87 19.51
N VAL A 167 -9.25 8.83 19.45
CA VAL A 167 -10.21 8.92 18.35
C VAL A 167 -9.84 10.17 17.56
N GLN A 168 -9.47 9.99 16.30
CA GLN A 168 -9.16 11.08 15.38
C GLN A 168 -10.29 11.22 14.38
N GLY A 169 -10.76 12.44 14.15
CA GLY A 169 -11.79 12.77 13.17
C GLY A 169 -11.49 14.08 12.44
N GLY A 170 -12.54 14.75 11.98
CA GLY A 170 -12.46 15.97 11.16
C GLY A 170 -12.45 15.67 9.67
N ASP A 171 -11.64 16.44 8.92
CA ASP A 171 -11.67 16.44 7.44
C ASP A 171 -10.96 15.23 6.83
N CYS A 172 -10.06 14.58 7.56
CA CYS A 172 -9.53 13.25 7.21
C CYS A 172 -9.14 13.02 5.73
N PRO A 173 -8.33 13.91 5.11
CA PRO A 173 -8.08 13.87 3.67
C PRO A 173 -7.26 12.66 3.22
N ASP A 174 -6.58 11.95 4.12
CA ASP A 174 -5.58 10.93 3.78
C ASP A 174 -6.04 9.48 4.06
N ILE A 175 -6.94 9.26 5.03
CA ILE A 175 -7.49 7.92 5.35
C ILE A 175 -8.91 8.00 5.92
N GLY A 176 -9.65 6.89 5.85
CA GLY A 176 -10.93 6.69 6.54
C GLY A 176 -12.10 7.44 5.88
N LYS A 177 -13.23 7.50 6.57
CA LYS A 177 -14.40 8.28 6.13
C LYS A 177 -14.26 9.71 6.64
N VAL A 178 -14.42 10.69 5.75
CA VAL A 178 -14.52 12.09 6.16
C VAL A 178 -15.76 12.24 7.07
N SER A 179 -15.59 12.84 8.26
CA SER A 179 -16.68 12.99 9.23
C SER A 179 -17.56 14.19 8.88
N HIS A 180 -18.84 13.93 8.63
CA HIS A 180 -19.94 14.88 8.33
C HIS A 180 -20.28 15.88 9.47
N SER A 181 -19.40 16.06 10.47
CA SER A 181 -19.75 16.71 11.74
C SER A 181 -19.65 18.24 11.74
N ASN A 182 -19.15 18.89 10.69
CA ASN A 182 -19.16 20.36 10.60
C ASN A 182 -19.76 20.83 9.27
N ARG A 183 -20.81 21.65 9.36
CA ARG A 183 -21.59 22.25 8.28
C ARG A 183 -20.82 23.16 7.29
N ASP A 184 -19.49 23.18 7.35
CA ASP A 184 -18.63 24.03 6.52
C ASP A 184 -17.46 23.28 5.87
N SER A 185 -17.37 21.95 5.99
CA SER A 185 -16.43 21.12 5.21
C SER A 185 -17.14 20.46 4.04
N PHE A 186 -16.54 20.57 2.85
CA PHE A 186 -17.12 20.18 1.58
C PHE A 186 -17.25 18.65 1.47
N ASP A 187 -18.41 18.12 1.85
CA ASP A 187 -18.85 16.75 1.60
C ASP A 187 -19.20 16.57 0.12
N LEU A 188 -18.33 15.92 -0.64
CA LEU A 188 -18.46 15.86 -2.09
C LEU A 188 -18.17 14.44 -2.60
N ILE A 189 -19.15 13.54 -2.45
CA ILE A 189 -19.31 12.43 -3.41
C ILE A 189 -19.52 13.09 -4.79
N ILE A 190 -19.04 12.48 -5.89
CA ILE A 190 -19.15 13.07 -7.25
C ILE A 190 -20.56 13.67 -7.52
N ASP A 191 -21.61 13.04 -6.99
CA ASP A 191 -23.00 13.45 -7.18
C ASP A 191 -23.48 14.57 -6.21
N ASP A 192 -22.82 14.76 -5.05
CA ASP A 192 -23.17 15.77 -4.03
C ASP A 192 -22.45 17.11 -4.23
N VAL A 193 -21.57 17.20 -5.24
CA VAL A 193 -20.92 18.45 -5.60
C VAL A 193 -21.86 19.31 -6.40
N ALA A 194 -22.52 20.24 -5.71
CA ALA A 194 -23.37 21.26 -6.32
C ALA A 194 -22.68 21.96 -7.52
N GLY A 195 -21.34 22.04 -7.50
CA GLY A 195 -20.51 22.57 -8.58
C GLY A 195 -20.10 21.59 -9.69
N ILE A 196 -20.20 20.26 -9.56
CA ILE A 196 -19.80 19.29 -10.61
C ILE A 196 -20.98 18.90 -11.49
N ASN A 197 -22.20 18.94 -10.97
CA ASN A 197 -23.42 18.56 -11.71
C ASN A 197 -23.64 19.41 -12.99
N GLY A 198 -23.01 20.59 -13.10
CA GLY A 198 -22.99 21.42 -14.33
C GLY A 198 -21.81 21.15 -15.29
N HIS A 199 -20.83 20.34 -14.91
CA HIS A 199 -19.54 20.17 -15.59
C HIS A 199 -19.35 18.74 -16.10
N ASN A 200 -19.95 18.44 -17.26
CA ASN A 200 -19.95 17.09 -17.84
C ASN A 200 -18.55 16.55 -18.15
N ARG A 201 -17.55 17.37 -18.46
CA ARG A 201 -16.19 16.87 -18.74
C ARG A 201 -15.43 16.62 -17.45
N THR A 202 -15.64 17.43 -16.42
CA THR A 202 -15.17 17.15 -15.06
C THR A 202 -15.71 15.82 -14.54
N LYS A 203 -17.02 15.55 -14.67
CA LYS A 203 -17.59 14.26 -14.25
C LYS A 203 -16.91 13.08 -14.97
N LYS A 204 -16.79 13.16 -16.30
CA LYS A 204 -16.08 12.13 -17.10
C LYS A 204 -14.61 11.95 -16.70
N PHE A 205 -13.94 13.01 -16.27
CA PHE A 205 -12.56 12.91 -15.77
C PHE A 205 -12.51 12.16 -14.44
N LEU A 206 -13.41 12.47 -13.51
CA LEU A 206 -13.49 11.80 -12.21
C LEU A 206 -13.92 10.33 -12.33
N ASP A 207 -14.80 10.02 -13.29
CA ASP A 207 -15.22 8.65 -13.59
C ASP A 207 -14.05 7.73 -14.02
N LEU A 208 -12.90 8.29 -14.46
CA LEU A 208 -11.71 7.49 -14.80
C LEU A 208 -11.10 6.75 -13.61
N PHE A 209 -11.41 7.18 -12.38
CA PHE A 209 -10.91 6.59 -11.13
C PHE A 209 -11.86 5.56 -10.53
N THR A 210 -13.09 5.46 -11.07
CA THR A 210 -14.12 4.49 -10.67
C THR A 210 -14.52 3.69 -11.92
N PRO A 211 -13.79 2.60 -12.23
CA PRO A 211 -13.90 1.94 -13.51
C PRO A 211 -15.32 1.45 -13.79
N GLN A 212 -15.79 1.74 -14.99
CA GLN A 212 -16.96 1.07 -15.57
C GLN A 212 -16.56 -0.34 -16.05
N PRO A 213 -17.48 -1.30 -16.11
CA PRO A 213 -17.17 -2.69 -16.50
C PRO A 213 -16.36 -2.80 -17.82
N TRP A 214 -16.68 -1.97 -18.82
CA TRP A 214 -15.99 -1.96 -20.11
C TRP A 214 -14.53 -1.43 -20.05
N GLN A 215 -14.16 -0.70 -19.00
CA GLN A 215 -12.79 -0.22 -18.79
C GLN A 215 -11.86 -1.32 -18.25
N LEU A 216 -12.43 -2.42 -17.75
CA LEU A 216 -11.69 -3.59 -17.27
C LEU A 216 -11.44 -4.62 -18.39
N GLU A 217 -12.18 -4.54 -19.51
CA GLU A 217 -12.12 -5.52 -20.62
C GLU A 217 -10.84 -5.42 -21.48
N HIS A 218 -10.01 -4.39 -21.31
CA HIS A 218 -8.79 -4.19 -22.11
C HIS A 218 -7.57 -4.88 -21.50
N ASN A 219 -7.42 -6.19 -21.72
CA ASN A 219 -6.18 -6.99 -21.72
C ASN A 219 -5.06 -6.65 -20.69
N HIS A 220 -5.40 -6.09 -19.53
CA HIS A 220 -4.44 -5.92 -18.45
C HIS A 220 -4.62 -7.09 -17.49
N PRO A 221 -3.53 -7.70 -16.99
CA PRO A 221 -3.60 -8.86 -16.09
C PRO A 221 -4.28 -8.56 -14.74
N ASN A 222 -4.71 -7.31 -14.52
CA ASN A 222 -5.04 -6.72 -13.24
C ASN A 222 -6.34 -5.92 -13.40
N ASP A 223 -7.39 -6.27 -12.66
CA ASP A 223 -8.71 -5.61 -12.66
C ASP A 223 -8.68 -4.20 -12.02
N LEU A 224 -7.59 -3.44 -12.22
CA LEU A 224 -7.39 -2.09 -11.73
C LEU A 224 -7.59 -1.05 -12.85
N PRO A 225 -8.15 0.13 -12.55
CA PRO A 225 -8.36 1.17 -13.56
C PRO A 225 -7.03 1.75 -14.06
N THR A 226 -6.72 1.59 -15.35
CA THR A 226 -5.51 2.17 -15.95
C THR A 226 -5.77 3.48 -16.70
N THR A 227 -7.03 3.79 -17.01
CA THR A 227 -7.39 4.90 -17.91
C THR A 227 -7.03 6.29 -17.37
N TRP A 228 -6.94 6.45 -16.05
CA TRP A 228 -6.55 7.71 -15.43
C TRP A 228 -5.06 8.03 -15.62
N LEU A 229 -4.21 7.02 -15.85
CA LEU A 229 -2.78 7.22 -16.14
C LEU A 229 -2.55 8.00 -17.44
N TYR A 230 -3.47 7.91 -18.40
CA TYR A 230 -3.41 8.72 -19.64
C TYR A 230 -3.62 10.22 -19.42
N LYS A 231 -3.97 10.63 -18.19
CA LYS A 231 -4.07 12.05 -17.80
C LYS A 231 -2.78 12.60 -17.21
N PHE A 232 -1.69 11.82 -17.22
CA PHE A 232 -0.37 12.30 -16.84
C PHE A 232 0.27 13.09 -17.97
N ASP A 233 0.87 14.21 -17.62
CA ASP A 233 1.84 14.92 -18.43
C ASP A 233 3.24 14.39 -18.11
N LEU A 234 3.88 13.76 -19.09
CA LEU A 234 5.18 13.10 -18.93
C LEU A 234 6.29 14.01 -18.38
N LYS A 235 6.14 15.34 -18.49
CA LYS A 235 7.17 16.31 -18.06
C LYS A 235 6.81 17.04 -16.78
N GLU A 236 5.53 17.12 -16.45
CA GLU A 236 5.03 17.97 -15.37
C GLU A 236 4.42 17.20 -14.21
N THR A 237 3.85 16.02 -14.47
CA THR A 237 3.22 15.22 -13.43
C THR A 237 4.26 14.68 -12.46
N LYS A 238 4.02 14.91 -11.17
CA LYS A 238 4.84 14.36 -10.08
C LYS A 238 4.14 13.19 -9.43
N THR A 239 4.81 12.05 -9.37
CA THR A 239 4.27 10.84 -8.75
C THR A 239 5.09 10.48 -7.53
N PHE A 240 4.42 10.19 -6.42
CA PHE A 240 5.05 9.78 -5.18
C PHE A 240 4.42 8.49 -4.67
N VAL A 241 5.24 7.55 -4.24
CA VAL A 241 4.78 6.26 -3.72
C VAL A 241 5.38 6.07 -2.33
N CYS A 242 4.52 5.72 -1.37
CA CYS A 242 4.99 5.26 -0.08
C CYS A 242 5.69 3.91 -0.22
N GLN A 243 6.87 3.78 0.39
CA GLN A 243 7.59 2.53 0.49
C GLN A 243 7.65 2.06 1.94
N GLU A 244 7.51 0.75 2.16
CA GLU A 244 7.73 0.14 3.47
C GLU A 244 9.15 0.47 3.98
N ASP A 245 9.26 0.74 5.29
CA ASP A 245 10.47 1.18 5.99
C ASP A 245 11.09 2.52 5.52
N VAL A 246 10.44 3.23 4.59
CA VAL A 246 10.87 4.57 4.16
C VAL A 246 9.91 5.62 4.73
N LYS A 247 10.45 6.49 5.58
CA LYS A 247 9.64 7.51 6.29
C LYS A 247 8.96 8.49 5.33
N ASP A 248 9.72 8.99 4.36
CA ASP A 248 9.26 10.00 3.41
C ASP A 248 8.65 9.37 2.15
N MET A 249 7.77 10.12 1.49
CA MET A 249 7.25 9.75 0.19
C MET A 249 8.38 9.78 -0.85
N VAL A 250 8.52 8.72 -1.63
CA VAL A 250 9.58 8.61 -2.64
C VAL A 250 9.05 9.11 -3.98
N GLU A 251 9.75 10.05 -4.62
CA GLU A 251 9.41 10.56 -5.95
C GLU A 251 9.78 9.56 -7.04
N TYR A 252 8.83 9.26 -7.92
CA TYR A 252 8.97 8.34 -9.05
C TYR A 252 8.93 9.14 -10.34
N THR A 253 9.73 8.72 -11.32
CA THR A 253 9.48 9.08 -12.72
C THR A 253 8.19 8.40 -13.20
N ILE A 254 7.57 8.93 -14.25
CA ILE A 254 6.34 8.33 -14.80
C ILE A 254 6.55 6.88 -15.25
N SER A 255 7.72 6.53 -15.78
CA SER A 255 8.04 5.15 -16.14
C SER A 255 8.19 4.25 -14.92
N GLN A 256 8.81 4.74 -13.84
CA GLN A 256 8.87 3.99 -12.57
C GLN A 256 7.48 3.81 -11.99
N PHE A 257 6.64 4.84 -11.99
CA PHE A 257 5.28 4.75 -11.48
C PHE A 257 4.43 3.78 -12.30
N ALA A 258 4.56 3.78 -13.63
CA ALA A 258 3.88 2.82 -14.49
C ALA A 258 4.34 1.37 -14.23
N SER A 259 5.64 1.16 -14.02
CA SER A 259 6.20 -0.15 -13.62
C SER A 259 5.62 -0.58 -12.28
N TRP A 260 5.68 0.28 -11.27
CA TRP A 260 5.13 0.01 -9.95
C TRP A 260 3.61 -0.28 -10.01
N TYR A 261 2.83 0.51 -10.75
CA TYR A 261 1.37 0.32 -10.85
C TYR A 261 1.01 -0.99 -11.56
N PHE A 262 1.79 -1.40 -12.56
CA PHE A 262 1.65 -2.69 -13.21
C PHE A 262 1.86 -3.84 -12.21
N HIS A 263 2.99 -3.85 -11.50
CA HIS A 263 3.28 -4.91 -10.53
C HIS A 263 2.36 -4.88 -9.31
N PHE A 264 1.94 -3.68 -8.90
CA PHE A 264 0.91 -3.49 -7.88
C PHE A 264 -0.37 -4.22 -8.27
N GLY A 265 -0.85 -4.04 -9.50
CA GLY A 265 -2.02 -4.77 -9.97
C GLY A 265 -1.81 -6.27 -10.11
N THR A 266 -0.58 -6.73 -10.37
CA THR A 266 -0.28 -8.18 -10.47
C THR A 266 -0.46 -8.87 -9.11
N MET A 267 -0.26 -8.12 -8.03
CA MET A 267 -0.42 -8.60 -6.66
C MET A 267 -1.81 -8.35 -6.09
N TRP A 268 -2.43 -7.22 -6.46
CA TRP A 268 -3.65 -6.70 -5.83
C TRP A 268 -4.81 -6.61 -6.78
N HIS A 269 -5.96 -7.14 -6.36
CA HIS A 269 -7.19 -7.10 -7.13
C HIS A 269 -8.41 -6.91 -6.22
N PRO A 270 -9.54 -6.39 -6.72
CA PRO A 270 -10.79 -6.37 -5.97
C PRO A 270 -11.28 -7.81 -5.71
N ASP A 271 -12.01 -8.00 -4.61
CA ASP A 271 -12.75 -9.25 -4.41
C ASP A 271 -13.80 -9.40 -5.53
N ALA A 272 -13.80 -10.56 -6.20
CA ALA A 272 -14.72 -10.87 -7.29
C ALA A 272 -16.21 -10.80 -6.87
N LYS A 273 -16.50 -10.91 -5.57
CA LYS A 273 -17.86 -10.77 -5.00
C LYS A 273 -18.22 -9.32 -4.64
N MET A 274 -17.26 -8.39 -4.67
CA MET A 274 -17.46 -7.00 -4.30
C MET A 274 -18.00 -6.18 -5.47
N ASP A 275 -18.97 -5.30 -5.18
CA ASP A 275 -19.44 -4.34 -6.19
C ASP A 275 -18.33 -3.34 -6.56
N LEU A 276 -18.19 -3.01 -7.84
CA LEU A 276 -17.14 -2.10 -8.32
C LEU A 276 -17.20 -0.71 -7.66
N LYS A 277 -18.40 -0.20 -7.33
CA LYS A 277 -18.55 1.09 -6.64
C LYS A 277 -18.16 1.00 -5.18
N GLU A 278 -18.23 -0.19 -4.59
CA GLU A 278 -17.66 -0.42 -3.27
C GLU A 278 -16.14 -0.53 -3.33
N ALA A 279 -15.61 -1.25 -4.33
CA ALA A 279 -14.19 -1.49 -4.54
C ALA A 279 -13.41 -0.21 -4.85
N PHE A 280 -14.01 0.72 -5.60
CA PHE A 280 -13.38 1.96 -6.02
C PHE A 280 -14.22 3.16 -5.59
N GLN A 281 -13.69 3.92 -4.63
CA GLN A 281 -14.39 5.06 -4.04
C GLN A 281 -13.62 6.34 -4.31
N LEU A 282 -14.28 7.35 -4.86
CA LEU A 282 -13.68 8.66 -5.08
C LEU A 282 -14.27 9.71 -4.13
N GLN A 283 -13.40 10.50 -3.52
CA GLN A 283 -13.77 11.58 -2.61
C GLN A 283 -13.04 12.87 -3.03
N VAL A 284 -13.79 13.93 -3.30
CA VAL A 284 -13.22 15.23 -3.68
C VAL A 284 -13.04 16.09 -2.43
N THR A 285 -11.79 16.45 -2.11
CA THR A 285 -11.46 17.28 -0.95
C THR A 285 -11.47 18.77 -1.28
N GLN A 286 -11.13 19.13 -2.53
CA GLN A 286 -11.17 20.51 -3.00
C GLN A 286 -11.59 20.56 -4.47
N PHE A 287 -12.51 21.46 -4.79
CA PHE A 287 -12.94 21.74 -6.16
C PHE A 287 -12.93 23.25 -6.42
N GLN A 288 -12.08 23.67 -7.36
CA GLN A 288 -11.94 25.05 -7.84
C GLN A 288 -11.97 25.07 -9.38
N GLU A 289 -12.09 26.24 -9.99
CA GLU A 289 -12.25 26.38 -11.46
C GLU A 289 -11.08 25.77 -12.25
N ASP A 290 -9.87 25.88 -11.72
CA ASP A 290 -8.63 25.43 -12.34
C ASP A 290 -7.91 24.30 -11.58
N ASN A 291 -8.44 23.86 -10.44
CA ASN A 291 -7.79 22.90 -9.54
C ASN A 291 -8.78 21.93 -8.89
N ILE A 292 -8.42 20.65 -8.86
CA ILE A 292 -9.13 19.59 -8.13
C ILE A 292 -8.13 18.88 -7.23
N VAL A 293 -8.48 18.65 -5.98
CA VAL A 293 -7.77 17.72 -5.10
C VAL A 293 -8.77 16.67 -4.63
N ALA A 294 -8.41 15.41 -4.83
CA ALA A 294 -9.28 14.28 -4.51
C ALA A 294 -8.45 13.07 -4.06
N ARG A 295 -9.14 12.10 -3.46
CA ARG A 295 -8.59 10.81 -3.06
C ARG A 295 -9.43 9.70 -3.65
N THR A 296 -8.80 8.75 -4.33
CA THR A 296 -9.42 7.46 -4.64
C THR A 296 -8.96 6.42 -3.62
N THR A 297 -9.92 5.66 -3.10
CA THR A 297 -9.70 4.52 -2.20
C THR A 297 -10.04 3.26 -2.97
N MET A 298 -9.07 2.36 -3.10
CA MET A 298 -9.23 1.04 -3.71
C MET A 298 -9.24 -0.02 -2.61
N LYS A 299 -10.33 -0.79 -2.50
CA LYS A 299 -10.43 -1.94 -1.59
C LYS A 299 -9.97 -3.19 -2.30
N LEU A 300 -8.78 -3.66 -1.97
CA LEU A 300 -8.10 -4.73 -2.70
C LEU A 300 -7.67 -5.85 -1.76
N GLN A 301 -7.60 -7.06 -2.29
CA GLN A 301 -6.98 -8.20 -1.65
C GLN A 301 -5.73 -8.62 -2.43
N MET A 302 -4.75 -9.19 -1.74
CA MET A 302 -3.52 -9.67 -2.36
C MET A 302 -3.61 -11.17 -2.68
N GLY A 303 -3.03 -11.59 -3.79
CA GLY A 303 -2.87 -13.01 -4.13
C GLY A 303 -3.97 -13.53 -5.04
N VAL A 304 -4.28 -14.81 -4.92
CA VAL A 304 -5.32 -15.50 -5.70
C VAL A 304 -6.34 -16.21 -4.78
N THR A 305 -6.22 -16.02 -3.47
CA THR A 305 -7.01 -16.73 -2.47
C THR A 305 -8.38 -16.05 -2.30
N PRO A 306 -9.51 -16.77 -2.41
CA PRO A 306 -10.86 -16.18 -2.42
C PRO A 306 -11.30 -15.42 -1.16
N ASP A 307 -10.62 -15.62 -0.03
CA ASP A 307 -10.96 -15.03 1.27
C ASP A 307 -9.77 -14.25 1.87
N ALA A 308 -8.90 -13.69 1.02
CA ALA A 308 -7.78 -12.89 1.47
C ALA A 308 -8.26 -11.59 2.16
N PRO A 309 -7.53 -11.08 3.16
CA PRO A 309 -7.93 -9.86 3.85
C PRO A 309 -8.00 -8.65 2.91
N ILE A 310 -9.14 -7.97 2.88
CA ILE A 310 -9.33 -6.74 2.13
C ILE A 310 -8.62 -5.57 2.83
N ARG A 311 -7.83 -4.83 2.05
CA ARG A 311 -7.04 -3.67 2.44
C ARG A 311 -7.45 -2.43 1.65
N ASP A 312 -7.41 -1.29 2.33
CA ASP A 312 -7.70 0.00 1.71
C ASP A 312 -6.42 0.66 1.21
N TRP A 313 -6.43 1.06 -0.06
CA TRP A 313 -5.33 1.72 -0.75
C TRP A 313 -5.74 3.12 -1.17
N ASN A 314 -5.06 4.12 -0.65
CA ASN A 314 -5.44 5.52 -0.86
C ASN A 314 -4.47 6.20 -1.83
N PHE A 315 -5.00 6.70 -2.93
CA PHE A 315 -4.29 7.49 -3.93
C PHE A 315 -4.85 8.90 -3.90
N LYS A 316 -4.07 9.84 -3.36
CA LYS A 316 -4.40 11.25 -3.35
C LYS A 316 -3.85 11.89 -4.61
N PHE A 317 -4.64 12.71 -5.30
CA PHE A 317 -4.21 13.36 -6.51
C PHE A 317 -4.67 14.81 -6.58
N GLN A 318 -3.87 15.60 -7.29
CA GLN A 318 -4.19 16.95 -7.72
C GLN A 318 -4.30 16.95 -9.25
N ALA A 319 -5.27 17.70 -9.76
CA ALA A 319 -5.46 17.90 -11.18
C ALA A 319 -5.70 19.36 -11.51
N LYS A 320 -5.10 19.82 -12.61
CA LYS A 320 -5.23 21.19 -13.12
C LYS A 320 -5.92 21.25 -14.46
N ASN A 321 -6.68 22.31 -14.68
CA ASN A 321 -7.35 22.57 -15.94
C ASN A 321 -6.42 23.33 -16.89
N LYS A 322 -5.85 22.65 -17.90
CA LYS A 322 -4.88 23.25 -18.84
C LYS A 322 -5.56 24.01 -20.00
N GLY A 323 -6.35 25.03 -19.68
CA GLY A 323 -6.97 25.96 -20.64
C GLY A 323 -8.46 25.72 -20.90
N GLY A 324 -9.09 26.63 -21.66
CA GLY A 324 -10.55 26.70 -21.82
C GLY A 324 -11.17 25.38 -22.29
N GLY A 325 -12.12 24.85 -21.50
CA GLY A 325 -12.92 23.68 -21.84
C GLY A 325 -12.74 22.43 -20.96
N GLU A 326 -12.41 22.57 -19.67
CA GLU A 326 -12.32 21.45 -18.70
C GLU A 326 -11.39 20.32 -19.17
N ASN A 327 -10.19 20.68 -19.62
CA ASN A 327 -9.16 19.72 -19.97
C ASN A 327 -8.28 19.44 -18.75
N TRP A 328 -8.74 18.52 -17.91
CA TRP A 328 -8.06 18.12 -16.69
C TRP A 328 -6.83 17.26 -16.97
N VAL A 329 -5.71 17.66 -16.39
CA VAL A 329 -4.43 16.94 -16.38
C VAL A 329 -4.03 16.74 -14.92
N ILE A 330 -3.62 15.52 -14.58
CA ILE A 330 -3.14 15.21 -13.23
C ILE A 330 -1.72 15.77 -13.11
N ASP A 331 -1.51 16.71 -12.20
CA ASP A 331 -0.19 17.31 -11.98
C ASP A 331 0.55 16.65 -10.81
N ARG A 332 -0.17 16.01 -9.88
CA ARG A 332 0.44 15.28 -8.76
C ARG A 332 -0.37 14.07 -8.31
N VAL A 333 0.32 12.99 -7.96
CA VAL A 333 -0.25 11.79 -7.34
C VAL A 333 0.62 11.34 -6.17
N GLU A 334 -0.03 10.97 -5.07
CA GLU A 334 0.58 10.46 -3.85
C GLU A 334 -0.13 9.15 -3.46
N VAL A 335 0.59 8.02 -3.52
CA VAL A 335 0.12 6.72 -3.04
C VAL A 335 0.45 6.62 -1.55
N LEU A 336 -0.57 6.66 -0.72
CA LEU A 336 -0.44 6.73 0.73
C LEU A 336 -0.17 5.35 1.33
N CYS A 337 0.61 5.30 2.40
CA CYS A 337 0.94 4.05 3.08
C CYS A 337 -0.29 3.42 3.70
N SER A 338 -0.46 2.10 3.54
CA SER A 338 -1.39 1.35 4.37
C SER A 338 -0.72 0.96 5.70
N PRO A 339 -1.26 1.39 6.87
CA PRO A 339 -0.69 1.03 8.16
C PRO A 339 -0.88 -0.45 8.51
N GLU A 340 -1.80 -1.14 7.84
CA GLU A 340 -2.10 -2.56 8.07
C GLU A 340 -1.17 -3.50 7.31
N VAL A 341 -0.60 -3.03 6.20
CA VAL A 341 0.08 -3.90 5.23
C VAL A 341 1.57 -3.98 5.53
N LYS A 342 2.08 -5.21 5.58
CA LYS A 342 3.51 -5.52 5.54
C LYS A 342 3.87 -5.95 4.13
N TYR A 343 4.14 -4.99 3.27
CA TYR A 343 4.19 -5.15 1.81
C TYR A 343 5.08 -6.31 1.40
N LYS A 344 6.33 -6.30 1.86
CA LYS A 344 7.30 -7.30 1.46
C LYS A 344 6.93 -8.70 1.97
N GLN A 345 6.40 -8.80 3.18
CA GLN A 345 5.99 -10.07 3.78
C GLN A 345 4.76 -10.66 3.09
N GLU A 346 3.73 -9.85 2.86
CA GLU A 346 2.51 -10.27 2.18
C GLU A 346 2.82 -10.62 0.73
N SER A 347 3.65 -9.82 0.04
CA SER A 347 4.08 -10.11 -1.33
C SER A 347 4.83 -11.43 -1.43
N LEU A 348 5.73 -11.73 -0.49
CA LEU A 348 6.44 -13.01 -0.47
C LEU A 348 5.48 -14.19 -0.29
N ALA A 349 4.50 -14.06 0.60
CA ALA A 349 3.51 -15.11 0.85
C ALA A 349 2.62 -15.37 -0.39
N ALA A 350 2.29 -14.34 -1.15
CA ALA A 350 1.36 -14.42 -2.28
C ALA A 350 2.03 -14.72 -3.63
N ILE A 351 3.27 -14.24 -3.87
CA ILE A 351 3.90 -14.25 -5.21
C ILE A 351 3.99 -15.65 -5.81
N ARG A 352 4.21 -16.66 -4.97
CA ARG A 352 4.24 -18.07 -5.36
C ARG A 352 2.97 -18.48 -6.10
N ASP A 353 1.83 -18.22 -5.47
CA ASP A 353 0.53 -18.67 -5.98
C ASP A 353 0.11 -17.87 -7.19
N ILE A 354 0.46 -16.59 -7.24
CA ILE A 354 0.24 -15.73 -8.40
C ILE A 354 1.03 -16.25 -9.61
N VAL A 355 2.34 -16.49 -9.44
CA VAL A 355 3.21 -17.01 -10.51
C VAL A 355 2.72 -18.36 -11.02
N ALA A 356 2.39 -19.27 -10.10
CA ALA A 356 1.89 -20.58 -10.47
C ALA A 356 0.51 -20.51 -11.15
N ARG A 357 -0.38 -19.62 -10.68
CA ARG A 357 -1.70 -19.40 -11.30
C ARG A 357 -1.57 -18.88 -12.72
N LYS A 358 -0.71 -17.87 -12.94
CA LYS A 358 -0.44 -17.36 -14.29
C LYS A 358 0.11 -18.44 -15.20
N PHE A 359 1.04 -19.27 -14.71
CA PHE A 359 1.51 -20.42 -15.48
C PHE A 359 0.37 -21.37 -15.87
N VAL A 360 -0.53 -21.69 -14.93
CA VAL A 360 -1.71 -22.55 -15.17
C VAL A 360 -2.64 -21.93 -16.22
N ASP A 361 -3.02 -20.65 -16.06
CA ASP A 361 -3.92 -19.96 -16.99
C ASP A 361 -3.34 -19.97 -18.43
N TYR A 362 -2.04 -19.69 -18.59
CA TYR A 362 -1.35 -19.74 -19.88
C TYR A 362 -1.37 -21.14 -20.52
N VAL A 363 -1.23 -22.20 -19.71
CA VAL A 363 -1.27 -23.59 -20.20
C VAL A 363 -2.69 -23.99 -20.60
N GLU A 364 -3.69 -23.64 -19.80
CA GLU A 364 -5.09 -24.00 -20.01
C GLU A 364 -5.71 -23.30 -21.22
N GLU A 365 -5.47 -21.99 -21.40
CA GLU A 365 -6.02 -21.20 -22.52
C GLU A 365 -5.55 -21.71 -23.89
N GLN A 366 -4.34 -22.28 -23.96
CA GLN A 366 -3.73 -22.65 -25.22
C GLN A 366 -4.01 -24.09 -25.64
N ASN A 367 -4.48 -24.98 -24.74
CA ASN A 367 -4.95 -26.37 -24.92
C ASN A 367 -3.96 -27.37 -25.59
N VAL A 368 -3.35 -26.99 -26.71
CA VAL A 368 -2.19 -27.60 -27.36
C VAL A 368 -1.10 -26.53 -27.45
N THR A 369 -0.31 -26.42 -26.39
CA THR A 369 0.79 -25.46 -26.32
C THR A 369 1.93 -25.86 -27.23
N GLN A 370 2.41 -24.94 -28.07
CA GLN A 370 3.81 -25.01 -28.49
C GLN A 370 4.63 -24.60 -27.27
N TRP A 371 5.50 -25.48 -26.78
CA TRP A 371 6.14 -25.41 -25.47
C TRP A 371 6.88 -24.09 -25.14
N TYR A 372 7.29 -23.29 -26.13
CA TYR A 372 7.94 -21.99 -25.90
C TYR A 372 6.97 -20.88 -25.47
N SER A 373 5.66 -21.09 -25.60
CA SER A 373 4.61 -20.17 -25.14
C SER A 373 4.43 -20.20 -23.62
N THR A 374 4.84 -21.28 -22.93
CA THR A 374 4.60 -21.46 -21.50
C THR A 374 5.59 -20.72 -20.61
N ILE A 375 6.56 -20.01 -21.18
CA ILE A 375 7.49 -19.12 -20.44
C ILE A 375 7.18 -17.64 -20.65
N ASP A 376 6.19 -17.29 -21.50
CA ASP A 376 5.85 -15.89 -21.75
C ASP A 376 5.31 -15.19 -20.50
N PHE A 377 4.65 -15.92 -19.59
CA PHE A 377 4.19 -15.38 -18.31
C PHE A 377 5.34 -14.76 -17.49
N VAL A 378 6.57 -15.28 -17.61
CA VAL A 378 7.75 -14.80 -16.86
C VAL A 378 8.04 -13.32 -17.15
N LYS A 379 7.64 -12.81 -18.32
CA LYS A 379 7.82 -11.40 -18.69
C LYS A 379 7.14 -10.47 -17.69
N GLU A 380 5.94 -10.83 -17.22
CA GLU A 380 5.17 -10.05 -16.23
C GLU A 380 5.87 -9.96 -14.87
N PHE A 381 6.76 -10.91 -14.59
CA PHE A 381 7.50 -10.98 -13.33
C PHE A 381 8.97 -10.56 -13.48
N SER A 382 9.40 -10.16 -14.67
CA SER A 382 10.81 -9.87 -14.94
C SER A 382 11.15 -8.39 -14.79
N GLN A 383 12.33 -8.08 -14.25
CA GLN A 383 12.80 -6.71 -14.21
C GLN A 383 13.35 -6.30 -15.59
N ASN A 384 12.61 -5.45 -16.32
CA ASN A 384 12.96 -5.01 -17.68
C ASN A 384 13.16 -6.15 -18.70
N GLY A 385 12.45 -7.27 -18.57
CA GLY A 385 12.60 -8.41 -19.48
C GLY A 385 13.88 -9.23 -19.29
N LYS A 386 14.65 -8.99 -18.22
CA LYS A 386 15.91 -9.69 -17.95
C LYS A 386 15.66 -10.81 -16.93
N VAL A 387 15.86 -12.05 -17.37
CA VAL A 387 15.81 -13.25 -16.53
C VAL A 387 16.94 -14.19 -16.95
N GLU A 388 17.71 -14.69 -16.00
CA GLU A 388 18.67 -15.77 -16.25
C GLU A 388 17.92 -17.10 -16.38
N TYR A 389 18.27 -17.91 -17.39
CA TYR A 389 17.64 -19.22 -17.56
C TYR A 389 18.67 -20.35 -17.59
N ASP A 390 18.50 -21.33 -16.73
CA ASP A 390 19.31 -22.54 -16.69
C ASP A 390 18.42 -23.74 -17.08
N TYR A 391 18.94 -24.67 -17.88
CA TYR A 391 18.16 -25.78 -18.44
C TYR A 391 18.97 -27.05 -18.59
N CYS A 392 18.31 -28.20 -18.61
CA CYS A 392 18.98 -29.45 -18.88
C CYS A 392 19.19 -29.69 -20.39
N ASP A 393 20.43 -29.97 -20.79
CA ASP A 393 20.82 -30.45 -22.10
C ASP A 393 21.67 -31.73 -21.93
N GLY A 394 21.20 -32.86 -22.47
CA GLY A 394 21.91 -34.15 -22.40
C GLY A 394 22.26 -34.61 -20.97
N GLY A 395 21.41 -34.33 -19.97
CA GLY A 395 21.65 -34.66 -18.57
C GLY A 395 22.53 -33.67 -17.79
N THR A 396 22.91 -32.54 -18.41
CA THR A 396 23.73 -31.49 -17.76
C THR A 396 23.00 -30.15 -17.78
N ILE A 397 23.03 -29.41 -16.67
CA ILE A 397 22.46 -28.07 -16.61
C ILE A 397 23.37 -27.07 -17.34
N THR A 398 22.86 -26.48 -18.42
CA THR A 398 23.52 -25.44 -19.22
C THR A 398 23.04 -24.04 -18.80
N LYS A 399 23.96 -23.09 -18.64
CA LYS A 399 23.70 -21.71 -18.21
C LYS A 399 23.65 -20.74 -19.38
N THR A 400 22.63 -19.88 -19.46
CA THR A 400 22.47 -18.92 -20.59
C THR A 400 23.15 -17.56 -20.42
N SER A 401 23.78 -17.30 -19.26
CA SER A 401 24.24 -15.96 -18.82
C SER A 401 25.27 -15.26 -19.71
N GLY A 402 25.92 -15.96 -20.66
CA GLY A 402 26.83 -15.36 -21.65
C GLY A 402 26.19 -14.92 -22.98
N PHE A 403 25.06 -15.50 -23.37
CA PHE A 403 24.56 -15.45 -24.77
C PHE A 403 23.48 -14.39 -25.00
N GLN A 404 22.70 -14.06 -23.96
CA GLN A 404 21.73 -12.95 -23.98
C GLN A 404 22.38 -11.59 -24.31
N ARG A 405 23.64 -11.37 -23.89
CA ARG A 405 24.37 -10.11 -24.15
C ARG A 405 24.74 -9.89 -25.62
N PHE A 406 24.92 -10.97 -26.39
CA PHE A 406 25.32 -10.88 -27.80
C PHE A 406 24.10 -10.68 -28.74
N PHE A 407 22.97 -11.33 -28.45
CA PHE A 407 21.76 -11.24 -29.29
C PHE A 407 20.86 -10.03 -29.02
N ALA A 408 20.87 -9.48 -27.80
CA ALA A 408 20.24 -8.19 -27.51
C ALA A 408 20.76 -7.04 -28.41
N PHE A 409 21.95 -7.19 -28.97
CA PHE A 409 22.56 -6.24 -29.90
C PHE A 409 22.06 -6.38 -31.36
N ILE A 410 21.54 -7.55 -31.77
CA ILE A 410 21.22 -7.86 -33.17
C ILE A 410 19.71 -7.84 -33.46
N LYS A 411 18.85 -8.29 -32.53
CA LYS A 411 17.38 -8.20 -32.66
C LYS A 411 16.68 -8.09 -31.28
N PRO A 412 16.19 -6.90 -30.88
CA PRO A 412 15.60 -6.68 -29.55
C PRO A 412 14.33 -7.48 -29.27
N GLU A 413 13.55 -7.80 -30.30
CA GLU A 413 12.27 -8.53 -30.18
C GLU A 413 12.45 -10.05 -30.03
N PHE A 414 13.66 -10.58 -30.29
CA PHE A 414 13.92 -12.01 -30.42
C PHE A 414 14.66 -12.63 -29.23
N SER A 415 15.14 -11.82 -28.29
CA SER A 415 15.97 -12.29 -27.17
C SER A 415 15.21 -13.11 -26.12
N ALA A 416 13.87 -13.04 -26.10
CA ALA A 416 13.03 -13.69 -25.09
C ALA A 416 12.40 -15.03 -25.54
N GLN A 417 12.37 -15.35 -26.84
CA GLN A 417 11.88 -16.66 -27.33
C GLN A 417 12.94 -17.77 -27.28
N LEU A 418 14.07 -17.48 -26.62
CA LEU A 418 15.00 -18.41 -25.98
C LEU A 418 15.10 -19.79 -26.67
N GLN A 419 16.12 -19.90 -27.54
CA GLN A 419 16.58 -21.12 -28.25
C GLN A 419 17.06 -22.23 -27.29
N LEU A 420 16.20 -22.65 -26.37
CA LEU A 420 16.55 -23.44 -25.19
C LEU A 420 16.15 -24.92 -25.29
N PHE A 421 15.43 -25.28 -26.35
CA PHE A 421 15.03 -26.66 -26.60
C PHE A 421 15.28 -27.01 -28.06
N THR A 422 16.39 -26.50 -28.61
CA THR A 422 16.90 -26.82 -29.95
C THR A 422 17.18 -28.32 -30.13
N HIS A 423 17.38 -29.07 -29.04
CA HIS A 423 17.46 -30.54 -29.07
C HIS A 423 16.08 -31.16 -29.41
N ASP A 424 14.99 -30.66 -28.83
CA ASP A 424 13.61 -31.08 -29.15
C ASP A 424 13.06 -30.43 -30.42
N MET A 425 13.57 -29.27 -30.85
CA MET A 425 13.21 -28.71 -32.17
C MET A 425 13.57 -29.64 -33.34
N GLY A 426 14.53 -30.54 -33.15
CA GLY A 426 14.89 -31.56 -34.13
C GLY A 426 13.93 -32.76 -34.16
N GLN A 427 13.12 -32.94 -33.12
CA GLN A 427 12.20 -34.05 -32.93
C GLN A 427 10.80 -33.47 -32.76
N ALA A 428 10.01 -33.42 -33.83
CA ALA A 428 8.64 -32.87 -33.81
C ALA A 428 7.69 -33.64 -32.88
N HIS A 429 7.80 -33.41 -31.57
CA HIS A 429 6.87 -33.85 -30.56
C HIS A 429 6.24 -32.59 -29.96
N SER A 430 5.00 -32.31 -30.35
CA SER A 430 4.15 -31.40 -29.59
C SER A 430 4.07 -31.92 -28.16
N THR A 431 4.49 -31.15 -27.15
CA THR A 431 4.46 -31.56 -25.74
C THR A 431 3.20 -31.02 -25.09
N ARG A 432 2.48 -31.86 -24.35
CA ARG A 432 1.27 -31.49 -23.61
C ARG A 432 1.55 -31.59 -22.12
N PHE A 433 1.45 -30.48 -21.39
CA PHE A 433 1.44 -30.51 -19.94
C PHE A 433 0.14 -31.14 -19.42
N THR A 434 0.23 -32.01 -18.43
CA THR A 434 -0.91 -32.78 -17.91
C THR A 434 -1.17 -32.52 -16.44
N LYS A 435 -0.12 -32.29 -15.65
CA LYS A 435 -0.21 -32.07 -14.20
C LYS A 435 0.81 -31.04 -13.73
N TYR A 436 0.54 -30.45 -12.57
CA TYR A 436 1.49 -29.57 -11.88
C TYR A 436 1.45 -29.77 -10.36
N TRP A 437 2.54 -29.43 -9.71
CA TRP A 437 2.67 -29.46 -8.26
C TRP A 437 3.42 -28.21 -7.81
N ILE A 438 2.96 -27.60 -6.74
CA ILE A 438 3.51 -26.38 -6.15
C ILE A 438 4.05 -26.76 -4.78
N ASP A 439 5.25 -26.30 -4.43
CA ASP A 439 5.82 -26.52 -3.10
C ASP A 439 4.92 -25.95 -1.99
N LYS A 440 5.13 -26.41 -0.76
CA LYS A 440 4.34 -26.01 0.41
C LYS A 440 4.41 -24.49 0.64
N GLU A 441 3.40 -23.99 1.35
CA GLU A 441 3.33 -22.56 1.72
C GLU A 441 4.63 -22.10 2.37
N ILE A 442 5.04 -20.89 2.00
CA ILE A 442 6.22 -20.26 2.58
C ILE A 442 5.89 -19.97 4.05
N GLU A 443 6.63 -20.60 4.96
CA GLU A 443 6.43 -20.36 6.37
C GLU A 443 6.68 -18.87 6.69
N PRO A 444 5.81 -18.22 7.48
CA PRO A 444 6.02 -16.83 7.85
C PRO A 444 7.35 -16.64 8.57
N THR A 445 8.26 -15.88 7.96
CA THR A 445 9.49 -15.44 8.60
C THR A 445 9.25 -14.15 9.40
N GLU A 446 10.11 -13.86 10.38
CA GLU A 446 10.04 -12.60 11.15
C GLU A 446 10.29 -11.38 10.25
N LYS A 447 11.12 -11.54 9.22
CA LYS A 447 11.35 -10.56 8.15
C LYS A 447 11.48 -11.28 6.80
N ALA A 448 10.82 -10.74 5.78
CA ALA A 448 10.92 -11.26 4.42
C ALA A 448 12.34 -11.01 3.84
N PRO A 449 13.02 -12.05 3.33
CA PRO A 449 14.34 -11.91 2.71
C PRO A 449 14.29 -11.13 1.39
N ASP A 450 15.42 -10.55 0.97
CA ASP A 450 15.53 -9.88 -0.34
C ASP A 450 15.50 -10.86 -1.51
N THR A 451 15.85 -12.12 -1.28
CA THR A 451 15.80 -13.18 -2.28
C THR A 451 15.14 -14.44 -1.72
N HIS A 452 14.44 -15.18 -2.57
CA HIS A 452 13.78 -16.43 -2.19
C HIS A 452 13.69 -17.40 -3.36
N ASP A 453 13.79 -18.70 -3.08
CA ASP A 453 13.64 -19.74 -4.09
C ASP A 453 12.29 -20.45 -3.91
N PHE A 454 11.56 -20.59 -5.00
CA PHE A 454 10.34 -21.35 -5.08
C PHE A 454 10.52 -22.54 -6.04
N HIS A 455 9.98 -23.69 -5.66
CA HIS A 455 10.04 -24.90 -6.47
C HIS A 455 8.64 -25.30 -6.95
N PHE A 456 8.52 -25.65 -8.22
CA PHE A 456 7.31 -26.30 -8.73
C PHE A 456 7.69 -27.42 -9.68
N LYS A 457 6.77 -28.35 -9.89
CA LYS A 457 6.96 -29.47 -10.81
C LYS A 457 5.83 -29.50 -11.83
N THR A 458 6.16 -29.92 -13.04
CA THR A 458 5.18 -30.15 -14.09
C THR A 458 5.36 -31.55 -14.66
N MET A 459 4.25 -32.15 -15.08
CA MET A 459 4.23 -33.41 -15.82
C MET A 459 3.83 -33.11 -17.25
N SER A 460 4.51 -33.74 -18.21
CA SER A 460 4.19 -33.61 -19.62
C SER A 460 4.23 -34.93 -20.37
N THR A 461 3.53 -34.99 -21.49
CA THR A 461 3.45 -36.14 -22.41
C THR A 461 3.63 -35.69 -23.84
N ALA A 462 4.07 -36.59 -24.72
CA ALA A 462 3.95 -36.36 -26.16
C ALA A 462 2.46 -36.20 -26.56
N ALA A 463 2.13 -35.20 -27.37
CA ALA A 463 0.78 -34.93 -27.87
C ALA A 463 0.44 -35.89 -29.03
N THR A 464 0.36 -37.17 -28.68
CA THR A 464 -0.08 -38.27 -29.54
C THR A 464 -1.30 -38.93 -28.88
N GLU A 465 -2.08 -39.73 -29.62
CA GLU A 465 -3.28 -40.36 -29.07
C GLU A 465 -2.99 -41.31 -27.90
N ASN A 466 -1.79 -41.91 -27.84
CA ASN A 466 -1.38 -42.85 -26.80
C ASN A 466 0.09 -42.63 -26.42
N PRO A 467 0.42 -41.63 -25.57
CA PRO A 467 1.79 -41.42 -25.11
C PRO A 467 2.26 -42.59 -24.23
N GLU A 468 3.46 -43.11 -24.50
CA GLU A 468 4.05 -44.23 -23.74
C GLU A 468 4.65 -43.78 -22.39
N PHE A 469 5.11 -42.53 -22.30
CA PHE A 469 5.83 -42.00 -21.14
C PHE A 469 5.24 -40.66 -20.67
N GLU A 470 5.28 -40.44 -19.35
CA GLU A 470 5.13 -39.12 -18.74
C GLU A 470 6.52 -38.62 -18.26
N TYR A 471 6.80 -37.34 -18.43
CA TYR A 471 8.05 -36.70 -18.04
C TYR A 471 7.80 -35.69 -16.92
N GLU A 472 8.48 -35.84 -15.79
CA GLU A 472 8.49 -34.84 -14.71
C GLU A 472 9.61 -33.83 -14.94
N HIS A 473 9.25 -32.54 -14.87
CA HIS A 473 10.16 -31.41 -14.93
C HIS A 473 10.11 -30.67 -13.59
N GLU A 474 11.27 -30.51 -12.94
CA GLU A 474 11.41 -29.74 -11.70
C GLU A 474 11.93 -28.34 -12.03
N TRP A 475 11.26 -27.32 -11.51
CA TRP A 475 11.54 -25.92 -11.76
C TRP A 475 11.93 -25.23 -10.46
N THR A 476 12.99 -24.43 -10.50
CA THR A 476 13.37 -23.50 -9.44
C THR A 476 13.24 -22.07 -9.95
N VAL A 477 12.39 -21.28 -9.31
CA VAL A 477 12.19 -19.86 -9.57
C VAL A 477 12.89 -19.08 -8.46
N ASN A 478 13.91 -18.30 -8.80
CA ASN A 478 14.51 -17.36 -7.87
C ASN A 478 13.82 -16.01 -8.00
N PHE A 479 13.37 -15.51 -6.85
CA PHE A 479 12.78 -14.20 -6.70
C PHE A 479 13.75 -13.24 -6.05
N LYS A 480 13.72 -11.98 -6.51
CA LYS A 480 14.46 -10.87 -5.94
C LYS A 480 13.57 -9.65 -5.73
N TRP A 481 13.59 -9.10 -4.52
CA TRP A 481 12.86 -7.90 -4.15
C TRP A 481 13.42 -6.66 -4.85
N ASP A 482 12.54 -5.91 -5.50
CA ASP A 482 12.79 -4.56 -5.96
C ASP A 482 12.03 -3.56 -5.08
N GLN A 483 12.77 -2.66 -4.45
CA GLN A 483 12.21 -1.67 -3.53
C GLN A 483 11.39 -0.58 -4.26
N MET A 484 11.72 -0.25 -5.50
CA MET A 484 10.98 0.74 -6.30
C MET A 484 9.66 0.15 -6.79
N ASP A 485 9.67 -1.06 -7.32
CA ASP A 485 8.43 -1.70 -7.75
C ASP A 485 7.64 -2.32 -6.58
N GLN A 486 8.25 -2.40 -5.39
CA GLN A 486 7.71 -3.08 -4.20
C GLN A 486 7.19 -4.49 -4.53
N PHE A 487 8.01 -5.22 -5.28
CA PHE A 487 7.65 -6.47 -5.94
C PHE A 487 8.82 -7.46 -5.97
N TYR A 488 8.51 -8.75 -5.97
CA TYR A 488 9.49 -9.81 -6.16
C TYR A 488 9.58 -10.19 -7.64
N HIS A 489 10.63 -9.78 -8.32
CA HIS A 489 10.87 -10.18 -9.70
C HIS A 489 11.50 -11.56 -9.77
N ILE A 490 11.17 -12.31 -10.83
CA ILE A 490 11.93 -13.49 -11.21
C ILE A 490 13.26 -13.01 -11.79
N ASP A 491 14.37 -13.27 -11.10
CA ASP A 491 15.70 -12.95 -11.60
C ASP A 491 16.32 -14.14 -12.35
N LYS A 492 15.94 -15.35 -11.97
CA LYS A 492 16.44 -16.60 -12.54
C LYS A 492 15.37 -17.70 -12.51
N LEU A 493 15.33 -18.47 -13.59
CA LEU A 493 14.52 -19.68 -13.72
C LEU A 493 15.44 -20.85 -14.07
N THR A 494 15.35 -21.95 -13.33
CA THR A 494 16.13 -23.17 -13.57
C THR A 494 15.18 -24.33 -13.82
N MET A 495 15.31 -24.99 -14.97
CA MET A 495 14.61 -26.24 -15.26
C MET A 495 15.59 -27.41 -15.10
N GLY A 496 15.29 -28.30 -14.17
CA GLY A 496 16.05 -29.52 -13.93
C GLY A 496 15.93 -30.53 -15.09
N CYS A 497 16.73 -31.60 -15.03
CA CYS A 497 16.64 -32.67 -16.01
C CYS A 497 15.37 -33.50 -15.83
N GLU A 498 14.76 -33.88 -16.94
CA GLU A 498 13.53 -34.65 -16.95
C GLU A 498 13.71 -36.02 -16.28
N LYS A 499 12.66 -36.48 -15.59
CA LYS A 499 12.58 -37.83 -15.05
C LYS A 499 11.44 -38.56 -15.76
N GLU A 500 11.78 -39.66 -16.41
CA GLU A 500 10.83 -40.50 -17.12
C GLU A 500 10.04 -41.39 -16.16
N TYR A 501 8.72 -41.45 -16.35
CA TYR A 501 7.82 -42.35 -15.65
C TYR A 501 7.06 -43.21 -16.65
N LYS A 502 7.01 -44.52 -16.39
CA LYS A 502 6.25 -45.49 -17.17
C LYS A 502 5.00 -45.92 -16.39
N ASP A 503 3.89 -46.13 -17.09
CA ASP A 503 2.68 -46.78 -16.54
C ASP A 503 2.13 -46.20 -15.22
N GLY A 504 2.07 -44.88 -15.09
CA GLY A 504 1.43 -44.24 -13.93
C GLY A 504 2.18 -44.40 -12.60
N GLU A 505 3.45 -44.82 -12.62
CA GLU A 505 4.35 -44.91 -11.45
C GLU A 505 4.75 -43.55 -10.85
N ALA A 506 4.00 -42.48 -11.10
CA ALA A 506 4.16 -41.18 -10.42
C ALA A 506 3.65 -41.28 -8.97
N THR A 507 4.30 -42.11 -8.16
CA THR A 507 3.99 -42.33 -6.75
C THR A 507 4.74 -41.35 -5.87
N ALA A 508 4.03 -40.35 -5.32
CA ALA A 508 4.15 -39.84 -3.93
C ALA A 508 3.74 -38.36 -3.75
N ALA A 509 3.60 -37.56 -4.82
CA ALA A 509 3.25 -36.14 -4.72
C ALA A 509 1.79 -35.84 -5.13
N ASN A 510 1.12 -34.93 -4.41
CA ASN A 510 -0.24 -34.49 -4.69
C ASN A 510 -0.27 -33.56 -5.92
N TYR A 511 -0.11 -34.13 -7.12
CA TYR A 511 -0.20 -33.40 -8.37
C TYR A 511 -1.65 -32.93 -8.64
N MET A 512 -1.79 -31.69 -9.08
CA MET A 512 -3.03 -31.10 -9.60
C MET A 512 -3.10 -31.32 -11.11
N ILE A 513 -4.31 -31.51 -11.64
CA ILE A 513 -4.56 -31.75 -13.07
C ILE A 513 -4.98 -30.41 -13.71
N PHE A 514 -4.41 -30.07 -14.86
CA PHE A 514 -4.84 -28.88 -15.62
C PHE A 514 -6.26 -29.07 -16.18
N ASN A 515 -7.08 -28.03 -16.13
CA ASN A 515 -8.43 -28.02 -16.65
C ASN A 515 -8.47 -27.43 -18.06
N PHE A 516 -8.18 -28.27 -19.05
CA PHE A 516 -8.39 -27.93 -20.45
C PHE A 516 -9.89 -28.00 -20.75
N GLY A 517 -10.60 -26.88 -20.60
CA GLY A 517 -12.07 -26.79 -20.69
C GLY A 517 -12.70 -27.74 -21.74
N GLY A 518 -13.66 -28.54 -21.28
CA GLY A 518 -14.52 -29.39 -22.11
C GLY A 518 -15.85 -28.72 -22.43
#